data_AF-X0WJQ7-F1
#
_entry.id   AF-X0WJQ7-F1
#
_cell.length_a   1.000
_cell.length_b   1.000
_cell.length_c   1.000
_cell.angle_alpha   90.00
_cell.angle_beta   90.00
_cell.angle_gamma   90.00
#
_symmetry.space_group_name_H-M   'P 1'
#
loop_
_entity.id
_entity.type
_entity.pdbx_description
1 polymer ?
#
loop_
_entity_poly.entity_id
_entity_poly.type
_entity_poly.pdbx_seq_one_letter_code
_entity_poly.pdbx_strand_id
1 'polypeptide(L)'
;GWTEYHNYLNQPPFGITVKRYNSRDFWGRAMGEKVKQVTQPGDRVFVYGSDTAVYYYSNRRCASRFTMITGISSRHEGAQNRREILMRELAEDPPRVIIVLFDEAPFTEWKQFLDRHYGQPVGWDFDDKDPKSAIMFVMAAKDRPIPSINWDWDRREVGGW
;
A
#
# COMPACT_ATOMS: atom_id res chain seq x y z
N GLY A 1 -28.38 15.94 5.77
CA GLY A 1 -29.56 16.74 5.39
C GLY A 1 -29.54 17.05 3.89
N TRP A 2 -30.67 17.43 3.28
CA TRP A 2 -30.80 17.71 1.83
C TRP A 2 -29.68 18.62 1.25
N THR A 3 -29.23 19.60 2.03
CA THR A 3 -28.11 20.49 1.69
C THR A 3 -26.77 19.75 1.49
N GLU A 4 -26.47 18.73 2.28
CA GLU A 4 -25.23 17.94 2.14
C GLU A 4 -25.27 17.04 0.90
N TYR A 5 -26.44 16.49 0.58
CA TYR A 5 -26.66 15.70 -0.64
C TYR A 5 -26.49 16.57 -1.90
N HIS A 6 -27.11 17.75 -1.92
CA HIS A 6 -26.96 18.70 -3.01
C HIS A 6 -25.51 19.20 -3.15
N ASN A 7 -24.82 19.46 -2.03
CA ASN A 7 -23.40 19.82 -2.04
C ASN A 7 -22.51 18.66 -2.54
N TYR A 8 -22.86 17.41 -2.24
CA TYR A 8 -22.12 16.23 -2.74
C TYR A 8 -22.26 16.09 -4.26
N LEU A 9 -23.48 16.18 -4.80
CA LEU A 9 -23.74 16.02 -6.23
C LEU A 9 -23.14 17.13 -7.11
N ASN A 10 -22.97 18.34 -6.56
CA ASN A 10 -22.43 19.48 -7.30
C ASN A 10 -20.92 19.64 -7.16
N GLN A 11 -20.24 18.79 -6.37
CA GLN A 11 -18.79 18.85 -6.31
C GLN A 11 -18.16 18.18 -7.54
N PRO A 12 -17.09 18.77 -8.12
CA PRO A 12 -16.30 18.06 -9.10
C PRO A 12 -15.76 16.77 -8.45
N PRO A 13 -15.52 15.69 -9.22
CA PRO A 13 -15.01 14.43 -8.66
C PRO A 13 -13.83 14.63 -7.69
N PHE A 14 -12.95 15.58 -8.02
CA PHE A 14 -11.83 15.99 -7.18
C PHE A 14 -12.23 16.55 -5.80
N GLY A 15 -13.26 17.40 -5.74
CA GLY A 15 -13.74 17.99 -4.48
C GLY A 15 -14.30 16.95 -3.52
N ILE A 16 -14.94 15.90 -4.08
CA ILE A 16 -15.49 14.78 -3.31
C ILE A 16 -14.36 13.90 -2.75
N THR A 17 -13.40 13.52 -3.59
CA THR A 17 -12.36 12.56 -3.20
C THR A 17 -11.32 13.15 -2.26
N VAL A 18 -10.92 14.41 -2.44
CA VAL A 18 -9.95 15.05 -1.54
C VAL A 18 -10.51 15.23 -0.13
N LYS A 19 -11.75 15.72 0.00
CA LYS A 19 -12.37 15.90 1.32
C LYS A 19 -12.62 14.60 2.06
N ARG A 20 -12.91 13.51 1.34
CA ARG A 20 -13.31 12.23 1.93
C ARG A 20 -12.15 11.23 2.10
N TYR A 21 -11.19 11.28 1.18
CA TYR A 21 -10.10 10.30 1.10
C TYR A 21 -8.71 10.93 1.14
N ASN A 22 -8.58 12.23 1.39
CA ASN A 22 -7.30 12.92 1.59
C ASN A 22 -6.26 12.61 0.49
N SER A 23 -6.67 12.68 -0.78
CA SER A 23 -5.85 12.34 -1.97
C SER A 23 -5.38 10.89 -2.10
N ARG A 24 -5.85 9.97 -1.26
CA ARG A 24 -5.44 8.56 -1.23
C ARG A 24 -5.71 7.81 -2.55
N ASP A 25 -6.76 8.19 -3.29
CA ASP A 25 -7.03 7.62 -4.62
C ASP A 25 -5.92 7.93 -5.64
N PHE A 26 -5.39 9.16 -5.59
CA PHE A 26 -4.29 9.59 -6.45
C PHE A 26 -2.97 8.97 -6.02
N TRP A 27 -2.73 8.91 -4.72
CA TRP A 27 -1.58 8.20 -4.15
C TRP A 27 -1.57 6.72 -4.58
N GLY A 28 -2.70 6.03 -4.42
CA GLY A 28 -2.84 4.63 -4.80
C GLY A 28 -2.62 4.39 -6.29
N ARG A 29 -3.04 5.33 -7.13
CA ARG A 29 -2.74 5.32 -8.57
C ARG A 29 -1.24 5.50 -8.83
N ALA A 30 -0.62 6.52 -8.25
CA ALA A 30 0.80 6.77 -8.42
C ALA A 30 1.65 5.56 -7.99
N MET A 31 1.34 4.98 -6.83
CA MET A 31 2.01 3.77 -6.35
C MET A 31 1.75 2.56 -7.24
N GLY A 32 0.52 2.37 -7.72
CA GLY A 32 0.20 1.29 -8.65
C GLY A 32 1.00 1.39 -9.95
N GLU A 33 1.12 2.58 -10.53
CA GLU A 33 1.93 2.78 -11.74
C GLU A 33 3.43 2.57 -11.47
N LYS A 34 3.96 3.01 -10.31
CA LYS A 34 5.35 2.73 -9.89
C LYS A 34 5.60 1.23 -9.75
N VAL A 35 4.68 0.49 -9.11
CA VAL A 35 4.75 -0.98 -9.02
C VAL A 35 4.75 -1.62 -10.40
N LYS A 36 3.91 -1.14 -11.32
CA LYS A 36 3.83 -1.66 -12.69
C LYS A 36 5.13 -1.48 -13.47
N GLN A 37 5.86 -0.39 -13.24
CA GLN A 37 7.16 -0.12 -13.88
C GLN A 37 8.26 -1.10 -13.45
N VAL A 38 8.16 -1.64 -12.23
CA VAL A 38 9.23 -2.45 -11.62
C VAL A 38 8.88 -3.94 -11.50
N THR A 39 7.72 -4.36 -12.00
CA THR A 39 7.23 -5.75 -11.92
C THR A 39 6.67 -6.22 -13.27
N GLN A 40 6.60 -7.53 -13.48
CA GLN A 40 5.98 -8.17 -14.64
C GLN A 40 4.50 -8.51 -14.39
N PRO A 41 3.64 -8.61 -15.41
CA PRO A 41 2.21 -8.91 -15.23
C PRO A 41 1.90 -10.18 -14.42
N GLY A 42 2.78 -11.18 -14.46
CA GLY A 42 2.66 -12.41 -13.67
C GLY A 42 3.10 -12.28 -12.21
N ASP A 43 3.80 -11.21 -11.85
CA ASP A 43 4.26 -10.99 -10.48
C ASP A 43 3.07 -10.71 -9.55
N ARG A 44 3.21 -11.19 -8.32
CA ARG A 44 2.29 -10.88 -7.22
C ARG A 44 2.91 -9.81 -6.33
N VAL A 45 2.06 -8.98 -5.76
CA VAL A 45 2.48 -7.91 -4.84
C VAL A 45 1.67 -8.00 -3.56
N PHE A 46 2.15 -7.36 -2.50
CA PHE A 46 1.41 -7.30 -1.25
C PHE A 46 1.48 -5.90 -0.66
N VAL A 47 0.34 -5.39 -0.22
CA VAL A 47 0.22 -4.11 0.48
C VAL A 47 -0.07 -4.43 1.94
N TYR A 48 0.93 -4.25 2.80
CA TYR A 48 0.74 -4.25 4.24
C TYR A 48 0.15 -2.90 4.64
N GLY A 49 -1.15 -2.74 4.43
CA GLY A 49 -1.91 -1.52 4.71
C GLY A 49 -3.35 -1.62 4.20
N SER A 50 -3.97 -0.46 3.98
CA SER A 50 -5.37 -0.37 3.54
C SER A 50 -5.58 0.04 2.08
N ASP A 51 -4.50 0.20 1.29
CA ASP A 51 -4.59 0.70 -0.09
C ASP A 51 -4.70 -0.38 -1.17
N THR A 52 -5.93 -0.84 -1.38
CA THR A 52 -6.24 -1.81 -2.45
C THR A 52 -6.08 -1.23 -3.87
N ALA A 53 -6.13 0.10 -4.02
CA ALA A 53 -5.99 0.79 -5.30
C ALA A 53 -4.68 0.45 -6.01
N VAL A 54 -3.61 0.16 -5.26
CA VAL A 54 -2.32 -0.26 -5.82
C VAL A 54 -2.47 -1.51 -6.70
N TYR A 55 -3.25 -2.51 -6.27
CA TYR A 55 -3.47 -3.72 -7.06
C TYR A 55 -4.17 -3.43 -8.39
N TYR A 56 -5.18 -2.57 -8.33
CA TYR A 56 -5.96 -2.16 -9.50
C TYR A 56 -5.07 -1.45 -10.53
N TYR A 57 -4.36 -0.39 -10.11
CA TYR A 57 -3.56 0.43 -11.04
C TYR A 57 -2.26 -0.25 -11.47
N SER A 58 -1.68 -1.12 -10.63
CA SER A 58 -0.52 -1.91 -11.05
C SER A 58 -0.87 -3.05 -12.01
N ASN A 59 -2.14 -3.48 -12.03
CA ASN A 59 -2.58 -4.72 -12.66
C ASN A 59 -1.73 -5.91 -12.18
N ARG A 60 -1.56 -6.04 -10.86
CA ARG A 60 -0.85 -7.15 -10.20
C ARG A 60 -1.78 -7.84 -9.20
N ARG A 61 -1.65 -9.16 -9.11
CA ARG A 61 -2.43 -9.94 -8.15
C ARG A 61 -1.88 -9.75 -6.74
N CYS A 62 -2.77 -9.75 -5.76
CA CYS A 62 -2.35 -9.88 -4.36
C CYS A 62 -1.70 -11.24 -4.13
N ALA A 63 -0.60 -11.28 -3.39
CA ALA A 63 0.06 -12.52 -2.96
C ALA A 63 -0.76 -13.30 -1.92
N SER A 64 -1.76 -12.66 -1.30
CA SER A 64 -2.64 -13.26 -0.30
C SER A 64 -4.12 -13.00 -0.59
N ARG A 65 -5.00 -13.76 0.06
CA ARG A 65 -6.44 -13.45 0.09
C ARG A 65 -6.77 -12.15 0.85
N PHE A 66 -5.86 -11.67 1.70
CA PHE A 66 -6.05 -10.43 2.44
C PHE A 66 -5.57 -9.24 1.61
N THR A 67 -6.50 -8.54 0.98
CA THR A 67 -6.20 -7.31 0.20
C THR A 67 -6.07 -6.06 1.07
N MET A 68 -6.47 -6.14 2.35
CA MET A 68 -6.33 -5.08 3.36
C MET A 68 -5.94 -5.69 4.70
N ILE A 69 -5.07 -5.00 5.45
CA ILE A 69 -4.59 -5.52 6.74
C ILE A 69 -5.56 -5.30 7.91
N THR A 70 -6.67 -4.59 7.71
CA THR A 70 -7.64 -4.33 8.79
C THR A 70 -8.10 -5.64 9.44
N GLY A 71 -8.32 -6.69 8.64
CA GLY A 71 -8.73 -8.01 9.16
C GLY A 71 -7.68 -8.74 9.99
N ILE A 72 -6.39 -8.35 9.93
CA ILE A 72 -5.29 -8.94 10.70
C ILE A 72 -4.80 -8.02 11.83
N SER A 73 -5.43 -6.85 12.04
CA SER A 73 -5.11 -5.97 13.16
C SER A 73 -5.44 -6.67 14.48
N SER A 74 -4.59 -6.45 15.50
CA SER A 74 -4.70 -7.12 16.80
C SER A 74 -6.02 -6.84 17.54
N ARG A 75 -6.75 -5.81 17.09
CA ARG A 75 -8.04 -5.36 17.63
C ARG A 75 -9.22 -6.26 17.25
N HIS A 76 -9.05 -7.16 16.29
CA HIS A 76 -10.13 -8.01 15.81
C HIS A 76 -10.06 -9.44 16.34
N GLU A 77 -11.22 -10.02 16.61
CA GLU A 77 -11.33 -11.43 16.95
C GLU A 77 -10.79 -12.31 15.81
N GLY A 78 -10.02 -13.34 16.16
CA GLY A 78 -9.40 -14.25 15.20
C GLY A 78 -8.23 -13.64 14.41
N ALA A 79 -7.70 -12.48 14.81
CA ALA A 79 -6.56 -11.85 14.13
C ALA A 79 -5.35 -12.78 14.04
N GLN A 80 -5.06 -13.56 15.09
CA GLN A 80 -3.94 -14.50 15.11
C GLN A 80 -4.08 -15.58 14.03
N ASN A 81 -5.24 -16.24 13.93
CA ASN A 81 -5.49 -17.25 12.90
C ASN A 81 -5.35 -16.66 11.49
N ARG A 82 -5.78 -15.41 11.27
CA ARG A 82 -5.64 -14.73 9.98
C ARG A 82 -4.19 -14.34 9.67
N ARG A 83 -3.41 -13.93 10.68
CA ARG A 83 -1.96 -13.71 10.56
C ARG A 83 -1.25 -14.99 10.16
N GLU A 84 -1.59 -16.12 10.78
CA GLU A 84 -1.01 -17.43 10.43
C GLU A 84 -1.33 -17.83 8.99
N ILE A 85 -2.57 -17.64 8.54
CA ILE A 85 -2.96 -17.86 7.14
C ILE A 85 -2.15 -16.95 6.22
N LEU A 86 -2.05 -15.65 6.54
CA LEU A 86 -1.27 -14.69 5.76
C LEU A 86 0.20 -15.12 5.66
N MET A 87 0.84 -15.43 6.79
CA MET A 87 2.25 -15.79 6.81
C MET A 87 2.51 -17.07 6.02
N ARG A 88 1.61 -18.06 6.07
CA ARG A 88 1.71 -19.26 5.24
C ARG A 88 1.62 -18.91 3.75
N GLU A 89 0.62 -18.13 3.34
CA GLU A 89 0.45 -17.74 1.93
C GLU A 89 1.66 -16.98 1.39
N LEU A 90 2.20 -16.03 2.16
CA LEU A 90 3.37 -15.25 1.74
C LEU A 90 4.67 -16.06 1.76
N ALA A 91 4.78 -17.10 2.58
CA ALA A 91 5.93 -18.00 2.57
C ALA A 91 5.89 -18.97 1.37
N GLU A 92 4.70 -19.44 1.00
CA GLU A 92 4.48 -20.35 -0.14
C GLU A 92 4.74 -19.65 -1.49
N ASP A 93 4.26 -18.41 -1.64
CA ASP A 93 4.43 -17.62 -2.87
C ASP A 93 4.81 -16.15 -2.54
N PRO A 94 6.09 -15.89 -2.24
CA PRO A 94 6.53 -14.57 -1.80
C PRO A 94 6.29 -13.48 -2.85
N PRO A 95 5.66 -12.35 -2.49
CA PRO A 95 5.42 -11.24 -3.42
C PRO A 95 6.73 -10.68 -3.98
N ARG A 96 6.69 -10.22 -5.22
CA ARG A 96 7.83 -9.52 -5.85
C ARG A 96 8.16 -8.23 -5.10
N VAL A 97 7.13 -7.48 -4.72
CA VAL A 97 7.20 -6.20 -4.02
C VAL A 97 6.21 -6.19 -2.86
N ILE A 98 6.65 -5.65 -1.72
CA ILE A 98 5.80 -5.33 -0.58
C ILE A 98 5.78 -3.82 -0.39
N ILE A 99 4.59 -3.24 -0.31
CA ILE A 99 4.38 -1.86 0.15
C ILE A 99 3.93 -1.92 1.60
N VAL A 100 4.66 -1.25 2.49
CA VAL A 100 4.34 -1.21 3.92
C VAL A 100 3.85 0.18 4.29
N LEU A 101 2.60 0.26 4.72
CA LEU A 101 2.00 1.45 5.31
C LEU A 101 2.08 1.35 6.84
N PHE A 102 2.22 2.50 7.51
CA PHE A 102 2.31 2.58 8.97
C PHE A 102 0.94 2.55 9.68
N ASP A 103 -0.07 2.00 9.00
CA ASP A 103 -1.45 1.90 9.50
C ASP A 103 -1.56 0.96 10.73
N GLU A 104 -0.70 -0.06 10.83
CA GLU A 104 -0.71 -1.06 11.90
C GLU A 104 0.73 -1.41 12.31
N ALA A 105 0.96 -1.59 13.62
CA ALA A 105 2.26 -2.02 14.10
C ALA A 105 2.62 -3.43 13.57
N PRO A 106 3.87 -3.65 13.12
CA PRO A 106 4.28 -4.96 12.65
C PRO A 106 4.34 -5.98 13.80
N PHE A 107 3.78 -7.18 13.57
CA PHE A 107 3.91 -8.32 14.48
C PHE A 107 5.23 -9.09 14.27
N THR A 108 5.60 -9.94 15.22
CA THR A 108 6.92 -10.59 15.27
C THR A 108 7.21 -11.42 14.02
N GLU A 109 6.27 -12.25 13.60
CA GLU A 109 6.39 -13.16 12.47
C GLU A 109 6.49 -12.39 11.14
N TRP A 110 5.81 -11.24 11.03
CA TRP A 110 5.95 -10.34 9.90
C TRP A 110 7.38 -9.79 9.78
N LYS A 111 7.96 -9.31 10.88
CA LYS A 111 9.35 -8.80 10.89
C LYS A 111 10.34 -9.90 10.48
N GLN A 112 10.18 -11.10 11.04
CA GLN A 112 11.03 -12.25 10.70
C GLN A 112 10.92 -12.64 9.22
N PHE A 113 9.71 -12.58 8.65
CA PHE A 113 9.49 -12.83 7.23
C PHE A 113 10.18 -11.79 6.36
N LEU A 114 10.06 -10.51 6.69
CA LEU A 114 10.78 -9.44 6.00
C LEU A 114 12.28 -9.66 6.11
N ASP A 115 12.83 -9.88 7.30
CA ASP A 115 14.27 -10.10 7.50
C ASP A 115 14.80 -11.32 6.72
N ARG A 116 13.99 -12.36 6.57
CA ARG A 116 14.36 -13.57 5.82
C ARG A 116 14.36 -13.31 4.32
N HIS A 117 13.24 -12.82 3.77
CA HIS A 117 12.98 -12.80 2.33
C HIS A 117 13.26 -11.44 1.65
N TYR A 118 13.29 -10.34 2.42
CA TYR A 118 13.39 -8.97 1.95
C TYR A 118 14.59 -8.24 2.58
N GLY A 119 15.22 -7.36 1.80
CA GLY A 119 16.42 -6.63 2.22
C GLY A 119 16.09 -5.35 2.97
N GLN A 120 16.96 -4.34 2.82
CA GLN A 120 16.61 -2.98 3.20
C GLN A 120 15.50 -2.43 2.30
N PRO A 121 14.72 -1.43 2.76
CA PRO A 121 13.78 -0.73 1.90
C PRO A 121 14.44 -0.18 0.64
N VAL A 122 13.77 -0.36 -0.50
CA VAL A 122 14.22 0.08 -1.83
C VAL A 122 13.59 1.42 -2.24
N GLY A 123 12.71 1.95 -1.39
CA GLY A 123 11.91 3.14 -1.67
C GLY A 123 11.16 3.62 -0.44
N TRP A 124 10.91 4.93 -0.39
CA TRP A 124 10.18 5.61 0.67
C TRP A 124 9.25 6.65 0.06
N ASP A 125 8.19 6.97 0.80
CA ASP A 125 7.27 8.07 0.53
C ASP A 125 7.02 8.82 1.84
N PHE A 126 6.94 10.16 1.77
CA PHE A 126 6.96 11.03 2.94
C PHE A 126 5.67 11.87 3.06
N ASP A 127 5.43 12.37 4.28
CA ASP A 127 4.39 13.37 4.54
C ASP A 127 4.81 14.72 3.95
N ASP A 128 3.94 15.39 3.20
CA ASP A 128 4.22 16.72 2.64
C ASP A 128 4.44 17.77 3.73
N LYS A 129 3.78 17.62 4.88
CA LYS A 129 3.86 18.56 6.00
C LYS A 129 5.14 18.37 6.80
N ASP A 130 5.70 17.17 6.76
CA ASP A 130 6.97 16.84 7.40
C ASP A 130 7.76 15.86 6.51
N PRO A 131 8.66 16.37 5.65
CA PRO A 131 9.48 15.54 4.77
C PRO A 131 10.39 14.54 5.49
N LYS A 132 10.51 14.61 6.83
CA LYS A 132 11.24 13.62 7.63
C LYS A 132 10.35 12.50 8.14
N SER A 133 9.04 12.66 8.08
CA SER A 133 8.05 11.66 8.46
C SER A 133 7.71 10.78 7.26
N ALA A 134 8.35 9.61 7.19
CA ALA A 134 7.94 8.58 6.25
C ALA A 134 6.51 8.13 6.56
N ILE A 135 5.72 7.86 5.52
CA ILE A 135 4.36 7.30 5.66
C ILE A 135 4.26 5.90 5.05
N MET A 136 5.23 5.54 4.20
CA MET A 136 5.30 4.25 3.54
C MET A 136 6.76 3.93 3.18
N PHE A 137 7.08 2.63 3.13
CA PHE A 137 8.27 2.15 2.46
C PHE A 137 7.97 0.94 1.57
N VAL A 138 8.86 0.70 0.60
CA VAL A 138 8.77 -0.40 -0.34
C VAL A 138 9.93 -1.36 -0.11
N MET A 139 9.63 -2.66 -0.16
CA MET A 139 10.63 -3.72 -0.13
C MET A 139 10.54 -4.57 -1.39
N ALA A 140 11.69 -5.01 -1.90
CA ALA A 140 11.79 -5.99 -2.97
C ALA A 140 12.40 -7.29 -2.43
N ALA A 141 11.98 -8.42 -2.99
CA ALA A 141 12.52 -9.72 -2.61
C ALA A 141 14.03 -9.78 -2.91
N LYS A 142 14.84 -10.32 -1.98
CA LYS A 142 16.31 -10.30 -2.06
C LYS A 142 16.86 -10.99 -3.30
N ASP A 143 16.21 -12.07 -3.71
CA ASP A 143 16.57 -12.90 -4.86
C ASP A 143 16.12 -12.29 -6.20
N ARG A 144 15.38 -11.18 -6.14
CA ARG A 144 14.59 -10.62 -7.23
C ARG A 144 14.66 -9.08 -7.19
N PRO A 145 15.85 -8.49 -7.39
CA PRO A 145 16.04 -7.04 -7.31
C PRO A 145 15.23 -6.31 -8.38
N ILE A 146 14.75 -5.11 -8.06
CA ILE A 146 13.97 -4.28 -8.99
C ILE A 146 14.80 -3.07 -9.47
N PRO A 147 14.44 -2.44 -10.61
CA PRO A 147 15.02 -1.17 -11.01
C PRO A 147 14.84 -0.10 -9.92
N SER A 148 15.86 0.75 -9.76
CA SER A 148 15.76 1.93 -8.89
C SER A 148 14.87 2.99 -9.54
N ILE A 149 13.85 3.44 -8.80
CA ILE A 149 12.93 4.51 -9.22
C ILE A 149 12.65 5.46 -8.04
N ASN A 150 12.14 6.65 -8.33
CA ASN A 150 11.68 7.55 -7.26
C ASN A 150 10.34 7.06 -6.70
N TRP A 151 10.33 6.62 -5.44
CA TRP A 151 9.12 6.16 -4.75
C TRP A 151 8.33 7.29 -4.08
N ASP A 152 8.95 8.43 -3.83
CA ASP A 152 8.30 9.60 -3.25
C ASP A 152 7.31 10.20 -4.27
N TRP A 153 6.05 10.37 -3.86
CA TRP A 153 5.00 10.92 -4.73
C TRP A 153 4.80 12.40 -4.46
N ASP A 154 4.95 13.19 -5.51
CA ASP A 154 4.71 14.63 -5.46
C ASP A 154 3.21 14.93 -5.51
N ARG A 155 2.61 15.26 -4.35
CA ARG A 155 1.17 15.58 -4.26
C ARG A 155 0.80 16.87 -4.99
N ARG A 156 1.76 17.69 -5.43
CA ARG A 156 1.51 18.86 -6.29
C ARG A 156 0.95 18.46 -7.66
N GLU A 157 1.21 17.22 -8.11
CA GLU A 157 0.68 16.68 -9.37
C GLU A 157 -0.85 16.71 -9.45
N VAL A 158 -1.53 16.77 -8.31
CA VAL A 158 -2.99 16.79 -8.22
C VAL A 158 -3.52 18.11 -7.67
N GLY A 159 -2.73 19.18 -7.73
CA GLY A 159 -3.13 20.51 -7.25
C GLY A 159 -2.96 20.66 -5.74
N GLY A 160 -1.75 20.33 -5.26
CA GLY A 160 -1.34 20.31 -3.84
C GLY A 160 -1.89 21.46 -2.98
N TRP A 161 -1.96 21.20 -1.68
CA TRP A 161 -2.59 22.05 -0.66
C TRP A 161 -2.13 23.52 -0.68
#